data_AF-A0A1G5CQE5-F1
#
_entry.id   AF-A0A1G5CQE5-F1
#
_cell.length_a   1.000
_cell.length_b   1.000
_cell.length_c   1.000
_cell.angle_alpha   90.00
_cell.angle_beta   90.00
_cell.angle_gamma   90.00
#
_symmetry.space_group_name_H-M   'P 1'
#
loop_
_entity.id
_entity.type
_entity.pdbx_description
1 polymer ?
#
loop_
_entity_poly.entity_id
_entity_poly.type
_entity_poly.pdbx_seq_one_letter_code
_entity_poly.pdbx_strand_id
1 'polypeptide(L)'
;MLANYHTHTPRCMHAVGDERSYIENAINNGFKVLGFSDHTPQPYPSDYTSNIRMGMEELENYVTTLLSLREEYKDDIQILIGFEVEYTRKYFDKLINELRNYPVDYIIQGQHFIPDEIEGFYSGALTYDEKNLIDYVDYTIEGMETGLFSYLAHPDLINFYGDDDVFKKHMSRIVEASINLHIPLEVNMLGFQDNRNYPCDPFFSLASEMGADFILGCDAHSPDKVIQPESLPEFMEFLATHHIKIGDNICKLRLIK
;
A
#
# COMPACT_ATOMS: atom_id res chain seq x y z
N MET A 1 11.31 12.32 6.12
CA MET A 1 11.77 11.12 5.38
C MET A 1 12.30 11.49 3.98
N LEU A 2 13.12 10.64 3.35
CA LEU A 2 13.67 10.90 2.00
C LEU A 2 12.91 10.19 0.88
N ALA A 3 12.17 9.12 1.19
CA ALA A 3 11.44 8.34 0.20
C ALA A 3 9.95 8.21 0.57
N ASN A 4 9.09 8.26 -0.45
CA ASN A 4 7.71 7.79 -0.38
C ASN A 4 7.50 6.76 -1.49
N TYR A 5 6.92 5.60 -1.17
CA TYR A 5 6.67 4.52 -2.13
C TYR A 5 5.18 4.29 -2.38
N HIS A 6 4.29 5.05 -1.72
CA HIS A 6 2.85 4.91 -1.85
C HIS A 6 2.22 6.18 -2.44
N THR A 7 2.01 6.19 -3.76
CA THR A 7 1.45 7.33 -4.52
C THR A 7 0.56 6.81 -5.64
N HIS A 8 -0.65 7.37 -5.77
CA HIS A 8 -1.63 6.96 -6.78
C HIS A 8 -1.63 7.90 -7.99
N THR A 9 -2.41 7.53 -9.01
CA THR A 9 -2.67 8.37 -10.18
C THR A 9 -4.17 8.42 -10.47
N PRO A 10 -4.67 9.40 -11.25
CA PRO A 10 -6.09 9.45 -11.60
C PRO A 10 -6.64 8.20 -12.29
N ARG A 11 -5.77 7.31 -12.79
CA ARG A 11 -6.18 6.02 -13.37
C ARG A 11 -6.83 5.09 -12.33
N CYS A 12 -6.66 5.31 -11.02
CA CYS A 12 -7.47 4.61 -10.02
C CYS A 12 -8.93 5.08 -9.91
N MET A 13 -9.35 6.07 -10.70
CA MET A 13 -10.70 6.64 -10.69
C MET A 13 -11.09 7.42 -9.43
N HIS A 14 -10.21 7.51 -8.43
CA HIS A 14 -10.47 8.26 -7.18
C HIS A 14 -9.28 9.08 -6.67
N ALA A 15 -8.21 9.19 -7.46
CA ALA A 15 -7.18 10.19 -7.28
C ALA A 15 -7.35 11.35 -8.29
N VAL A 16 -6.75 12.49 -7.98
CA VAL A 16 -6.79 13.70 -8.81
C VAL A 16 -5.37 14.23 -9.09
N GLY A 17 -5.26 15.23 -9.96
CA GLY A 17 -3.98 15.80 -10.39
C GLY A 17 -3.36 15.08 -11.57
N ASP A 18 -2.11 15.38 -11.90
CA ASP A 18 -1.30 14.63 -12.86
C ASP A 18 0.03 14.23 -12.21
N GLU A 19 0.69 13.19 -12.74
CA GLU A 19 1.91 12.61 -12.17
C GLU A 19 3.02 13.65 -12.01
N ARG A 20 3.09 14.63 -12.93
CA ARG A 20 4.01 15.76 -12.85
C ARG A 20 3.79 16.58 -11.58
N SER A 21 2.54 16.91 -11.28
CA SER A 21 2.18 17.66 -10.07
C SER A 21 2.59 16.90 -8.79
N TYR A 22 2.43 15.56 -8.76
CA TYR A 22 2.94 14.74 -7.65
C TYR A 22 4.46 14.82 -7.52
N ILE A 23 5.18 14.67 -8.64
CA ILE A 23 6.65 14.71 -8.69
C ILE A 23 7.17 16.07 -8.19
N GLU A 24 6.62 17.17 -8.72
CA GLU A 24 7.03 18.53 -8.35
C GLU A 24 6.71 18.81 -6.88
N ASN A 25 5.55 18.36 -6.37
CA ASN A 25 5.24 18.49 -4.95
C ASN A 25 6.20 17.65 -4.08
N ALA A 26 6.57 16.45 -4.51
CA ALA A 26 7.54 15.61 -3.80
C ALA A 26 8.92 16.30 -3.72
N ILE A 27 9.41 16.87 -4.82
CA ILE A 27 10.66 17.63 -4.86
C ILE A 27 10.59 18.82 -3.89
N ASN A 28 9.49 19.58 -3.91
CA ASN A 28 9.27 20.72 -3.02
C ASN A 28 9.23 20.32 -1.54
N ASN A 29 8.73 19.12 -1.24
CA ASN A 29 8.72 18.55 0.11
C ASN A 29 10.03 17.84 0.49
N GLY A 30 11.06 17.91 -0.36
CA GLY A 30 12.40 17.41 -0.06
C GLY A 30 12.60 15.90 -0.27
N PHE A 31 11.65 15.21 -0.91
CA PHE A 31 11.81 13.81 -1.26
C PHE A 31 12.92 13.62 -2.31
N LYS A 32 13.62 12.49 -2.21
CA LYS A 32 14.67 12.03 -3.12
C LYS A 32 14.27 10.80 -3.92
N VAL A 33 13.28 10.05 -3.42
CA VAL A 33 12.68 8.92 -4.10
C VAL A 33 11.15 9.07 -4.03
N LEU A 34 10.50 8.98 -5.19
CA LEU A 34 9.04 8.90 -5.29
C LEU A 34 8.66 7.64 -6.06
N GLY A 35 7.97 6.75 -5.38
CA GLY A 35 7.33 5.58 -5.98
C GLY A 35 5.87 5.85 -6.27
N PHE A 36 5.47 5.55 -7.50
CA PHE A 36 4.07 5.40 -7.87
C PHE A 36 3.69 3.93 -7.71
N SER A 37 2.62 3.68 -6.98
CA SER A 37 2.09 2.35 -6.68
C SER A 37 0.57 2.38 -6.83
N ASP A 38 0.12 2.76 -8.02
CA ASP A 38 -1.31 2.91 -8.26
C ASP A 38 -2.02 1.56 -8.11
N HIS A 39 -3.35 1.57 -7.91
CA HIS A 39 -4.09 0.32 -7.82
C HIS A 39 -3.93 -0.46 -9.12
N THR A 40 -3.47 -1.70 -8.99
CA THR A 40 -3.19 -2.54 -10.15
C THR A 40 -4.47 -2.81 -10.93
N PRO A 41 -4.44 -2.81 -12.27
CA PRO A 41 -5.53 -3.41 -13.03
C PRO A 41 -5.66 -4.90 -12.67
N GLN A 42 -6.83 -5.47 -12.85
CA GLN A 42 -7.08 -6.88 -12.54
C GLN A 42 -7.57 -7.60 -13.80
N PRO A 43 -7.09 -8.84 -14.08
CA PRO A 43 -7.44 -9.59 -15.28
C PRO A 43 -8.82 -10.26 -15.16
N TYR A 44 -9.81 -9.48 -14.73
CA TYR A 44 -11.19 -9.86 -14.51
C TYR A 44 -11.90 -10.30 -15.80
N PRO A 45 -13.04 -11.00 -15.68
CA PRO A 45 -13.93 -11.29 -16.81
C PRO A 45 -14.35 -10.00 -17.55
N SER A 46 -14.55 -10.11 -18.87
CA SER A 46 -14.85 -8.95 -19.74
C SER A 46 -16.19 -8.27 -19.46
N ASP A 47 -17.07 -8.90 -18.70
CA ASP A 47 -18.37 -8.36 -18.27
C ASP A 47 -18.32 -7.65 -16.92
N TYR A 48 -17.14 -7.54 -16.31
CA TYR A 48 -16.90 -6.79 -15.08
C TYR A 48 -15.95 -5.62 -15.31
N THR A 49 -16.29 -4.46 -14.76
CA THR A 49 -15.44 -3.26 -14.77
C THR A 49 -15.37 -2.72 -13.35
N SER A 50 -14.14 -2.61 -12.83
CA SER A 50 -13.88 -2.01 -11.53
C SER A 50 -14.03 -0.48 -11.60
N ASN A 51 -14.45 0.15 -10.50
CA ASN A 51 -14.57 1.61 -10.39
C ASN A 51 -13.49 2.22 -9.47
N ILE A 52 -12.45 1.46 -9.14
CA ILE A 52 -11.40 1.86 -8.18
C ILE A 52 -9.98 1.62 -8.70
N ARG A 53 -9.81 1.23 -9.96
CA ARG A 53 -8.51 0.90 -10.56
C ARG A 53 -8.57 1.12 -12.07
N MET A 54 -7.40 1.17 -12.68
CA MET A 54 -7.26 1.27 -14.13
C MET A 54 -7.67 -0.04 -14.83
N GLY A 55 -8.02 0.04 -16.11
CA GLY A 55 -8.20 -1.11 -16.99
C GLY A 55 -6.86 -1.79 -17.36
N MET A 56 -6.90 -3.07 -17.77
CA MET A 56 -5.69 -3.78 -18.23
C MET A 56 -5.07 -3.11 -19.47
N GLU A 57 -5.89 -2.48 -20.30
CA GLU A 57 -5.49 -1.72 -21.48
C GLU A 57 -4.77 -0.39 -21.16
N GLU A 58 -4.93 0.14 -19.95
CA GLU A 58 -4.28 1.38 -19.50
C GLU A 58 -2.89 1.15 -18.92
N LEU A 59 -2.53 -0.11 -18.65
CA LEU A 59 -1.26 -0.51 -18.05
C LEU A 59 -0.05 0.01 -18.84
N GLU A 60 -0.07 -0.14 -20.17
CA GLU A 60 1.02 0.36 -21.02
C GLU A 60 1.14 1.88 -20.96
N ASN A 61 0.02 2.60 -20.93
CA ASN A 61 0.02 4.06 -20.79
C ASN A 61 0.60 4.50 -19.44
N TYR A 62 0.19 3.85 -18.34
CA TYR A 62 0.72 4.12 -17.01
C TYR A 62 2.25 3.99 -16.98
N VAL A 63 2.78 2.84 -17.41
CA VAL A 63 4.21 2.56 -17.38
C VAL A 63 4.99 3.50 -18.30
N THR A 64 4.54 3.70 -19.54
CA THR A 64 5.26 4.56 -20.50
C THR A 64 5.27 6.02 -20.09
N THR A 65 4.20 6.51 -19.46
CA THR A 65 4.13 7.87 -18.89
C THR A 65 5.17 8.05 -17.79
N LEU A 66 5.21 7.12 -16.83
CA LEU A 66 6.16 7.19 -15.72
C LEU A 66 7.62 6.98 -16.15
N LEU A 67 7.88 6.17 -17.18
CA LEU A 67 9.21 6.05 -17.77
C LEU A 67 9.69 7.36 -18.40
N SER A 68 8.81 8.06 -19.12
CA SER A 68 9.12 9.36 -19.69
C SER A 68 9.46 10.38 -18.59
N LEU A 69 8.64 10.43 -17.53
CA LEU A 69 8.86 11.33 -16.40
C LEU A 69 10.11 10.96 -15.60
N ARG A 70 10.41 9.67 -15.44
CA ARG A 70 11.65 9.20 -14.83
C ARG A 70 12.90 9.73 -15.54
N GLU A 71 12.91 9.71 -16.87
CA GLU A 71 14.03 10.27 -17.65
C GLU A 71 14.07 11.79 -17.56
N GLU A 72 12.91 12.45 -17.59
CA GLU A 72 12.80 13.91 -17.50
C GLU A 72 13.33 14.47 -16.18
N TYR A 73 13.01 13.82 -15.05
CA TYR A 73 13.35 14.27 -13.69
C TYR A 73 14.57 13.57 -13.08
N LYS A 74 15.35 12.82 -13.87
CA LYS A 74 16.44 11.95 -13.37
C LYS A 74 17.51 12.66 -12.54
N ASP A 75 17.71 13.97 -12.76
CA ASP A 75 18.70 14.78 -12.04
C ASP A 75 18.13 15.41 -10.76
N ASP A 76 16.80 15.37 -10.57
CA ASP A 76 16.09 16.00 -9.45
C ASP A 76 15.58 14.99 -8.41
N ILE A 77 14.98 13.89 -8.87
CA ILE A 77 14.35 12.87 -8.00
C ILE A 77 14.35 11.49 -8.68
N GLN A 78 14.57 10.44 -7.90
CA GLN A 78 14.43 9.06 -8.38
C GLN A 78 12.95 8.68 -8.43
N ILE A 79 12.44 8.37 -9.62
CA ILE A 79 11.07 7.89 -9.82
C ILE A 79 11.05 6.37 -9.95
N LEU A 80 10.22 5.71 -9.15
CA LEU A 80 9.99 4.26 -9.19
C LEU A 80 8.58 3.95 -9.70
N ILE A 81 8.46 2.88 -10.49
CA ILE A 81 7.21 2.39 -11.06
C ILE A 81 6.86 1.11 -10.31
N GLY A 82 5.72 1.12 -9.65
CA GLY A 82 5.20 -0.02 -8.93
C GLY A 82 3.69 -0.08 -8.99
N PHE A 83 3.13 -0.99 -8.22
CA PHE A 83 1.69 -1.10 -8.05
C PHE A 83 1.33 -1.50 -6.63
N GLU A 84 0.17 -1.05 -6.19
CA GLU A 84 -0.52 -1.64 -5.06
C GLU A 84 -1.42 -2.79 -5.55
N VAL A 85 -1.11 -3.99 -5.07
CA VAL A 85 -1.67 -5.25 -5.56
C VAL A 85 -2.40 -5.96 -4.43
N GLU A 86 -3.65 -6.36 -4.65
CA GLU A 86 -4.33 -7.37 -3.84
C GLU A 86 -3.79 -8.77 -4.18
N TYR A 87 -3.53 -9.60 -3.16
CA TYR A 87 -3.39 -11.02 -3.40
C TYR A 87 -4.77 -11.67 -3.53
N THR A 88 -5.00 -12.36 -4.63
CA THR A 88 -6.18 -13.20 -4.84
C THR A 88 -5.76 -14.54 -5.42
N ARG A 89 -6.24 -15.64 -4.85
CA ARG A 89 -5.94 -17.00 -5.35
C ARG A 89 -6.33 -17.19 -6.83
N LYS A 90 -7.33 -16.44 -7.30
CA LYS A 90 -7.94 -16.57 -8.63
C LYS A 90 -7.18 -15.82 -9.72
N TYR A 91 -6.65 -14.64 -9.41
CA TYR A 91 -6.11 -13.72 -10.43
C TYR A 91 -4.62 -13.41 -10.28
N PHE A 92 -4.03 -13.62 -9.10
CA PHE A 92 -2.68 -13.15 -8.79
C PHE A 92 -1.61 -13.66 -9.78
N ASP A 93 -1.53 -14.97 -10.04
CA ASP A 93 -0.51 -15.52 -10.95
C ASP A 93 -0.63 -14.95 -12.38
N LYS A 94 -1.87 -14.79 -12.87
CA LYS A 94 -2.13 -14.20 -14.18
C LYS A 94 -1.69 -12.74 -14.20
N LEU A 95 -2.04 -11.98 -13.16
CA LEU A 95 -1.66 -10.59 -13.02
C LEU A 95 -0.13 -10.41 -13.01
N ILE A 96 0.58 -11.16 -12.16
CA ILE A 96 2.05 -11.07 -12.06
C ILE A 96 2.71 -11.42 -13.41
N ASN A 97 2.19 -12.40 -14.15
CA ASN A 97 2.70 -12.72 -15.48
C ASN A 97 2.53 -11.57 -16.48
N GLU A 98 1.45 -10.79 -16.40
CA GLU A 98 1.26 -9.59 -17.23
C GLU A 98 2.22 -8.47 -16.80
N LEU A 99 2.34 -8.20 -15.49
CA LEU A 99 3.21 -7.14 -14.98
C LEU A 99 4.69 -7.36 -15.32
N ARG A 100 5.14 -8.62 -15.41
CA ARG A 100 6.51 -9.00 -15.83
C ARG A 100 6.89 -8.55 -17.24
N ASN A 101 5.92 -8.20 -18.08
CA ASN A 101 6.18 -7.64 -19.42
C ASN A 101 6.63 -6.16 -19.37
N TYR A 102 6.58 -5.53 -18.20
CA TYR A 102 6.91 -4.13 -17.99
C TYR A 102 8.08 -3.96 -17.00
N PRO A 103 8.83 -2.85 -17.07
CA PRO A 103 9.90 -2.53 -16.12
C PRO A 103 9.34 -2.03 -14.78
N VAL A 104 8.60 -2.89 -14.07
CA VAL A 104 8.08 -2.64 -12.73
C VAL A 104 9.20 -2.86 -11.71
N ASP A 105 9.45 -1.85 -10.87
CA ASP A 105 10.51 -1.87 -9.87
C ASP A 105 10.07 -2.58 -8.57
N TYR A 106 8.79 -2.49 -8.21
CA TYR A 106 8.26 -3.07 -6.97
C TYR A 106 6.73 -3.24 -7.00
N ILE A 107 6.21 -4.08 -6.11
CA ILE A 107 4.79 -4.10 -5.74
C ILE A 107 4.64 -4.05 -4.22
N ILE A 108 3.51 -3.53 -3.77
CA ILE A 108 3.13 -3.41 -2.35
C ILE A 108 1.79 -4.11 -2.18
N GLN A 109 1.56 -4.71 -1.01
CA GLN A 109 0.34 -5.47 -0.78
C GLN A 109 -0.74 -4.58 -0.16
N GLY A 110 -1.77 -4.25 -0.92
CA GLY A 110 -2.97 -3.58 -0.40
C GLY A 110 -4.13 -4.56 -0.41
N GLN A 111 -4.48 -5.16 0.73
CA GLN A 111 -5.51 -6.21 0.78
C GLN A 111 -6.92 -5.64 0.96
N HIS A 112 -7.44 -5.02 -0.10
CA HIS A 112 -8.73 -4.31 -0.06
C HIS A 112 -9.96 -5.21 -0.11
N PHE A 113 -9.87 -6.35 -0.80
CA PHE A 113 -11.01 -7.24 -1.01
C PHE A 113 -10.67 -8.69 -0.72
N ILE A 114 -11.64 -9.41 -0.15
CA ILE A 114 -11.52 -10.83 0.19
C ILE A 114 -12.79 -11.59 -0.25
N PRO A 115 -12.69 -12.64 -1.09
CA PRO A 115 -11.47 -13.15 -1.72
C PRO A 115 -10.99 -12.33 -2.94
N ASP A 116 -11.88 -11.54 -3.54
CA ASP A 116 -11.62 -10.58 -4.62
C ASP A 116 -12.76 -9.54 -4.69
N GLU A 117 -12.63 -8.55 -5.57
CA GLU A 117 -13.59 -7.43 -5.70
C GLU A 117 -14.99 -7.85 -6.19
N ILE A 118 -15.10 -8.99 -6.90
CA ILE A 118 -16.34 -9.43 -7.54
C ILE A 118 -17.20 -10.23 -6.56
N GLU A 119 -16.58 -11.17 -5.85
CA GLU A 119 -17.27 -12.16 -5.02
C GLU A 119 -17.15 -11.87 -3.52
N GLY A 120 -16.31 -10.91 -3.15
CA GLY A 120 -15.88 -10.66 -1.78
C GLY A 120 -16.51 -9.48 -1.05
N PHE A 121 -15.89 -9.15 0.07
CA PHE A 121 -16.18 -7.95 0.85
C PHE A 121 -15.00 -6.98 0.83
N TYR A 122 -15.29 -5.69 1.01
CA TYR A 122 -14.28 -4.65 1.21
C TYR A 122 -13.75 -4.68 2.65
N SER A 123 -12.45 -4.82 2.85
CA SER A 123 -11.80 -4.93 4.17
C SER A 123 -12.08 -3.72 5.07
N GLY A 124 -12.19 -2.51 4.52
CA GLY A 124 -12.50 -1.31 5.31
C GLY A 124 -13.97 -1.20 5.74
N ALA A 125 -14.85 -2.11 5.31
CA ALA A 125 -16.24 -2.14 5.76
C ALA A 125 -16.33 -2.64 7.20
N LEU A 126 -17.12 -1.94 8.02
CA LEU A 126 -17.36 -2.31 9.42
C LEU A 126 -17.83 -3.77 9.52
N THR A 127 -17.18 -4.55 10.37
CA THR A 127 -17.58 -5.94 10.62
C THR A 127 -17.39 -6.37 12.07
N TYR A 128 -18.25 -7.28 12.52
CA TYR A 128 -18.16 -7.96 13.81
C TYR A 128 -17.91 -9.47 13.64
N ASP A 129 -17.79 -9.93 12.39
CA ASP A 129 -17.63 -11.34 12.07
C ASP A 129 -16.15 -11.73 12.16
N GLU A 130 -15.80 -12.58 13.12
CA GLU A 130 -14.45 -13.13 13.26
C GLU A 130 -14.00 -13.84 11.98
N LYS A 131 -14.93 -14.39 11.19
CA LYS A 131 -14.60 -15.03 9.91
C LYS A 131 -13.99 -14.04 8.92
N ASN A 132 -14.50 -12.81 8.84
CA ASN A 132 -13.96 -11.79 7.94
C ASN A 132 -12.54 -11.37 8.37
N LEU A 133 -12.29 -11.29 9.68
CA LEU A 133 -10.95 -11.04 10.22
C LEU A 133 -10.00 -12.20 9.89
N ILE A 134 -10.42 -13.45 10.08
CA ILE A 134 -9.64 -14.63 9.73
C ILE A 134 -9.31 -14.64 8.23
N ASP A 135 -10.30 -14.44 7.37
CA ASP A 135 -10.07 -14.47 5.92
C ASP A 135 -9.13 -13.32 5.48
N TYR A 136 -9.27 -12.11 6.05
CA TYR A 136 -8.35 -11.00 5.81
C TYR A 136 -6.91 -11.36 6.19
N VAL A 137 -6.71 -11.92 7.39
CA VAL A 137 -5.39 -12.34 7.87
C VAL A 137 -4.81 -13.46 7.02
N ASP A 138 -5.60 -14.47 6.67
CA ASP A 138 -5.14 -15.63 5.90
C ASP A 138 -4.73 -15.23 4.48
N TYR A 139 -5.55 -14.47 3.76
CA TYR A 139 -5.19 -13.95 2.43
C TYR A 139 -4.00 -13.01 2.48
N THR A 140 -3.90 -12.19 3.53
CA THR A 140 -2.78 -11.28 3.69
C THR A 140 -1.47 -12.06 3.82
N ILE A 141 -1.43 -13.06 4.70
CA ILE A 141 -0.25 -13.92 4.91
C ILE A 141 0.08 -14.72 3.65
N GLU A 142 -0.91 -15.31 2.97
CA GLU A 142 -0.68 -16.02 1.71
C GLU A 142 -0.03 -15.11 0.65
N GLY A 143 -0.49 -13.86 0.54
CA GLY A 143 0.12 -12.85 -0.31
C GLY A 143 1.58 -12.60 0.08
N MET A 144 1.85 -12.35 1.36
CA MET A 144 3.20 -12.12 1.88
C MET A 144 4.15 -13.29 1.58
N GLU A 145 3.66 -14.53 1.70
CA GLU A 145 4.41 -15.77 1.47
C GLU A 145 4.77 -16.00 -0.01
N THR A 146 4.13 -15.31 -0.96
CA THR A 146 4.56 -15.33 -2.37
C THR A 146 5.99 -14.81 -2.55
N GLY A 147 6.48 -14.01 -1.60
CA GLY A 147 7.80 -13.42 -1.63
C GLY A 147 7.94 -12.23 -2.58
N LEU A 148 6.88 -11.80 -3.26
CA LEU A 148 6.94 -10.76 -4.29
C LEU A 148 6.70 -9.34 -3.75
N PHE A 149 6.00 -9.19 -2.63
CA PHE A 149 5.65 -7.89 -2.07
C PHE A 149 6.81 -7.25 -1.28
N SER A 150 7.05 -5.96 -1.52
CA SER A 150 8.12 -5.22 -0.84
C SER A 150 7.75 -4.86 0.59
N TYR A 151 6.48 -4.52 0.85
CA TYR A 151 5.92 -4.25 2.17
C TYR A 151 4.39 -4.43 2.13
N LEU A 152 3.76 -4.49 3.30
CA LEU A 152 2.30 -4.55 3.45
C LEU A 152 1.75 -3.14 3.69
N ALA A 153 0.95 -2.64 2.74
CA ALA A 153 0.28 -1.35 2.83
C ALA A 153 -0.88 -1.42 3.83
N HIS A 154 -1.06 -0.35 4.62
CA HIS A 154 -2.11 -0.20 5.66
C HIS A 154 -2.59 -1.56 6.25
N PRO A 155 -1.73 -2.24 7.01
CA PRO A 155 -1.90 -3.65 7.43
C PRO A 155 -3.08 -3.88 8.39
N ASP A 156 -3.68 -2.80 8.88
CA ASP A 156 -4.81 -2.75 9.79
C ASP A 156 -6.06 -2.12 9.15
N LEU A 157 -6.14 -2.17 7.82
CA LEU A 157 -7.31 -1.73 7.06
C LEU A 157 -8.61 -2.41 7.51
N ILE A 158 -8.56 -3.68 7.94
CA ILE A 158 -9.74 -4.45 8.35
C ILE A 158 -10.49 -3.76 9.50
N ASN A 159 -11.72 -3.32 9.23
CA ASN A 159 -12.51 -2.53 10.18
C ASN A 159 -13.32 -3.41 11.14
N PHE A 160 -12.60 -4.22 11.93
CA PHE A 160 -13.18 -5.18 12.88
C PHE A 160 -13.48 -4.53 14.24
N TYR A 161 -14.75 -4.59 14.67
CA TYR A 161 -15.23 -4.04 15.95
C TYR A 161 -15.71 -5.13 16.93
N GLY A 162 -15.15 -6.33 16.82
CA GLY A 162 -15.43 -7.45 17.73
C GLY A 162 -14.57 -7.44 18.99
N ASP A 163 -14.31 -8.64 19.53
CA ASP A 163 -13.55 -8.84 20.77
C ASP A 163 -12.05 -8.53 20.59
N ASP A 164 -11.46 -7.82 21.56
CA ASP A 164 -10.05 -7.38 21.51
C ASP A 164 -9.07 -8.56 21.54
N ASP A 165 -9.37 -9.64 22.28
CA ASP A 165 -8.50 -10.83 22.31
C ASP A 165 -8.57 -11.58 20.98
N VAL A 166 -9.74 -11.59 20.32
CA VAL A 166 -9.89 -12.12 18.96
C VAL A 166 -9.10 -11.29 17.95
N PHE A 167 -9.21 -9.96 18.00
CA PHE A 167 -8.40 -9.06 17.16
C PHE A 167 -6.91 -9.32 17.34
N LYS A 168 -6.43 -9.28 18.60
CA LYS A 168 -5.02 -9.47 18.94
C LYS A 168 -4.51 -10.83 18.48
N LYS A 169 -5.27 -11.90 18.71
CA LYS A 169 -4.91 -13.28 18.32
C LYS A 169 -4.68 -13.43 16.81
N HIS A 170 -5.54 -12.82 15.99
CA HIS A 170 -5.43 -12.98 14.53
C HIS A 170 -4.46 -11.99 13.91
N MET A 171 -4.48 -10.72 14.33
CA MET A 171 -3.58 -9.71 13.79
C MET A 171 -2.11 -9.96 14.18
N SER A 172 -1.83 -10.61 15.33
CA SER A 172 -0.46 -11.01 15.67
C SER A 172 0.15 -11.96 14.63
N ARG A 173 -0.67 -12.72 13.90
CA ARG A 173 -0.21 -13.62 12.84
C ARG A 173 0.37 -12.85 11.64
N ILE A 174 -0.23 -11.71 11.28
CA ILE A 174 0.31 -10.80 10.25
C ILE A 174 1.66 -10.25 10.71
N VAL A 175 1.76 -9.83 11.98
CA VAL A 175 2.99 -9.30 12.55
C VAL A 175 4.09 -10.37 12.58
N GLU A 176 3.78 -11.60 13.01
CA GLU A 176 4.71 -12.74 12.97
C GLU A 176 5.18 -13.03 11.54
N ALA A 177 4.27 -13.06 10.57
CA ALA A 177 4.63 -13.26 9.16
C ALA A 177 5.53 -12.14 8.64
N SER A 178 5.23 -10.88 8.99
CA SER A 178 6.03 -9.71 8.63
C SER A 178 7.47 -9.82 9.12
N ILE A 179 7.66 -10.19 10.39
CA ILE A 179 8.98 -10.38 11.00
C ILE A 179 9.73 -11.54 10.34
N ASN A 180 9.08 -12.70 10.19
CA ASN A 180 9.69 -13.90 9.64
C ASN A 180 10.07 -13.76 8.17
N LEU A 181 9.26 -13.02 7.40
CA LEU A 181 9.47 -12.81 5.97
C LEU A 181 10.28 -11.54 5.67
N HIS A 182 10.61 -10.72 6.67
CA HIS A 182 11.25 -9.42 6.51
C HIS A 182 10.45 -8.52 5.55
N ILE A 183 9.16 -8.34 5.84
CA ILE A 183 8.23 -7.47 5.11
C ILE A 183 7.81 -6.34 6.05
N PRO A 184 8.23 -5.09 5.81
CA PRO A 184 7.81 -3.97 6.63
C PRO A 184 6.29 -3.76 6.62
N LEU A 185 5.77 -3.19 7.70
CA LEU A 185 4.37 -2.81 7.87
C LEU A 185 4.23 -1.30 7.65
N GLU A 186 3.32 -0.89 6.77
CA GLU A 186 3.13 0.53 6.48
C GLU A 186 2.33 1.25 7.58
N VAL A 187 2.90 2.31 8.15
CA VAL A 187 2.14 3.32 8.89
C VAL A 187 1.65 4.36 7.88
N ASN A 188 0.39 4.22 7.49
CA ASN A 188 -0.18 4.96 6.38
C ASN A 188 -0.73 6.33 6.82
N MET A 189 -0.25 7.42 6.22
CA MET A 189 -0.58 8.79 6.61
C MET A 189 -1.97 9.23 6.15
N LEU A 190 -2.52 8.64 5.08
CA LEU A 190 -3.84 8.97 4.56
C LEU A 190 -4.93 8.75 5.63
N GLY A 191 -4.70 7.79 6.53
CA GLY A 191 -5.52 7.53 7.69
C GLY A 191 -5.87 8.77 8.52
N PHE A 192 -4.86 9.60 8.80
CA PHE A 192 -5.02 10.85 9.55
C PHE A 192 -5.57 11.99 8.70
N GLN A 193 -5.24 12.01 7.41
CA GLN A 193 -5.71 13.07 6.51
C GLN A 193 -7.20 12.94 6.19
N ASP A 194 -7.69 11.71 6.04
CA ASP A 194 -9.07 11.41 5.64
C ASP A 194 -9.92 10.84 6.79
N ASN A 195 -9.38 10.77 8.02
CA ASN A 195 -10.05 10.25 9.20
C ASN A 195 -10.59 8.82 8.97
N ARG A 196 -9.72 7.92 8.50
CA ARG A 196 -10.02 6.50 8.24
C ARG A 196 -9.89 5.68 9.53
N ASN A 197 -10.28 4.40 9.47
CA ASN A 197 -10.18 3.46 10.59
C ASN A 197 -8.75 2.94 10.85
N TYR A 198 -7.80 3.30 9.99
CA TYR A 198 -6.38 2.98 10.09
C TYR A 198 -5.57 4.28 10.01
N PRO A 199 -4.32 4.30 10.50
CA PRO A 199 -3.73 3.28 11.38
C PRO A 199 -4.36 3.36 12.79
N CYS A 200 -4.42 2.23 13.50
CA CYS A 200 -5.09 2.10 14.80
C CYS A 200 -4.12 1.70 15.92
N ASP A 201 -4.39 2.22 17.13
CA ASP A 201 -3.53 1.97 18.29
C ASP A 201 -3.38 0.47 18.65
N PRO A 202 -4.44 -0.37 18.62
CA PRO A 202 -4.30 -1.78 18.99
C PRO A 202 -3.32 -2.55 18.12
N PHE A 203 -3.32 -2.29 16.80
CA PHE A 203 -2.41 -2.96 15.87
C PHE A 203 -0.97 -2.49 16.02
N PHE A 204 -0.73 -1.17 16.04
CA PHE A 204 0.63 -0.64 16.08
C PHE A 204 1.30 -0.79 17.45
N SER A 205 0.53 -0.82 18.55
CA SER A 205 1.07 -1.21 19.86
C SER A 205 1.59 -2.66 19.81
N LEU A 206 0.75 -3.58 19.30
CA LEU A 206 1.10 -5.00 19.15
C LEU A 206 2.32 -5.19 18.25
N ALA A 207 2.31 -4.58 17.06
CA ALA A 207 3.38 -4.72 16.08
C ALA A 207 4.72 -4.19 16.60
N SER A 208 4.70 -3.07 17.33
CA SER A 208 5.89 -2.48 17.93
C SER A 208 6.44 -3.33 19.07
N GLU A 209 5.58 -3.82 19.98
CA GLU A 209 5.97 -4.73 21.07
C GLU A 209 6.61 -6.02 20.56
N MET A 210 6.14 -6.54 19.42
CA MET A 210 6.66 -7.74 18.77
C MET A 210 7.95 -7.48 17.97
N GLY A 211 8.31 -6.22 17.73
CA GLY A 211 9.54 -5.83 17.03
C GLY A 211 9.43 -5.87 15.50
N ALA A 212 8.27 -5.52 14.93
CA ALA A 212 8.12 -5.37 13.49
C ALA A 212 8.91 -4.19 12.93
N ASP A 213 9.31 -4.30 11.66
CA ASP A 213 9.87 -3.19 10.90
C ASP A 213 8.73 -2.37 10.28
N PHE A 214 8.90 -1.04 10.26
CA PHE A 214 7.90 -0.11 9.74
C PHE A 214 8.41 0.69 8.54
N ILE A 215 7.48 1.04 7.65
CA ILE A 215 7.67 2.01 6.57
C ILE A 215 6.55 3.05 6.65
N LEU A 216 6.82 4.30 6.32
CA LEU A 216 5.79 5.34 6.25
C LEU A 216 5.33 5.49 4.80
N GLY A 217 4.03 5.65 4.58
CA GLY A 217 3.45 5.86 3.25
C GLY A 217 2.50 7.04 3.24
N CYS A 218 2.59 7.89 2.22
CA CYS A 218 1.64 8.99 2.06
C CYS A 218 0.27 8.49 1.58
N ASP A 219 0.24 7.45 0.75
CA ASP A 219 -0.99 6.95 0.10
C ASP A 219 -1.73 8.12 -0.60
N ALA A 220 -0.93 8.87 -1.36
CA ALA A 220 -1.32 10.16 -1.88
C ALA A 220 -2.26 9.98 -3.08
N HIS A 221 -3.52 10.41 -2.90
CA HIS A 221 -4.57 10.48 -3.91
C HIS A 221 -4.79 11.88 -4.48
N SER A 222 -3.99 12.85 -4.04
CA SER A 222 -3.87 14.17 -4.67
C SER A 222 -2.43 14.67 -4.49
N PRO A 223 -1.92 15.55 -5.37
CA PRO A 223 -0.53 16.01 -5.28
C PRO A 223 -0.16 16.60 -3.92
N ASP A 224 -1.08 17.36 -3.31
CA ASP A 224 -0.92 18.01 -2.00
C ASP A 224 -0.87 17.03 -0.82
N LYS A 225 -1.16 15.74 -1.03
CA LYS A 225 -1.01 14.68 -0.02
C LYS A 225 0.38 14.05 0.01
N VAL A 226 1.27 14.40 -0.91
CA VAL A 226 2.69 14.00 -0.82
C VAL A 226 3.41 14.94 0.16
N ILE A 227 3.31 14.63 1.45
CA ILE A 227 3.81 15.49 2.53
C ILE A 227 4.75 14.76 3.47
N GLN A 228 5.53 15.55 4.21
CA GLN A 228 6.39 15.03 5.27
C GLN A 228 5.56 14.69 6.53
N PRO A 229 5.91 13.63 7.30
CA PRO A 229 5.27 13.27 8.56
C PRO A 229 5.11 14.45 9.53
N GLU A 230 6.10 15.35 9.58
CA GLU A 230 6.14 16.52 10.44
C GLU A 230 5.05 17.55 10.14
N SER A 231 4.38 17.44 8.98
CA SER A 231 3.22 18.26 8.61
C SER A 231 1.90 17.75 9.24
N LEU A 232 1.92 16.57 9.86
CA LEU A 232 0.78 15.96 10.56
C LEU A 232 1.13 15.72 12.04
N PRO A 233 0.84 16.70 12.94
CA PRO A 233 1.17 16.57 14.36
C PRO A 233 0.59 15.33 15.04
N GLU A 234 -0.64 14.95 14.70
CA GLU A 234 -1.32 13.75 15.23
C GLU A 234 -0.63 12.46 14.79
N PHE A 235 -0.14 12.41 13.54
CA PHE A 235 0.67 11.29 13.04
C PHE A 235 2.00 11.19 13.80
N MET A 236 2.65 12.32 14.07
CA MET A 236 3.90 12.36 14.85
C MET A 236 3.69 11.86 16.29
N GLU A 237 2.57 12.23 16.92
CA GLU A 237 2.19 11.73 18.24
C GLU A 237 1.90 10.22 18.21
N PHE A 238 1.21 9.74 17.18
CA PHE A 238 0.99 8.31 16.96
C PHE A 238 2.30 7.53 16.87
N LEU A 239 3.23 7.97 16.03
CA LEU A 239 4.55 7.34 15.91
C LEU A 239 5.30 7.31 17.25
N ALA A 240 5.28 8.40 18.01
CA ALA A 240 5.93 8.48 19.31
C ALA A 240 5.30 7.52 20.34
N THR A 241 3.97 7.45 20.37
CA THR A 241 3.18 6.57 21.24
C THR A 241 3.52 5.12 21.00
N HIS A 242 3.65 4.72 19.73
CA HIS A 242 3.94 3.35 19.32
C HIS A 242 5.44 3.07 19.14
N HIS A 243 6.32 3.97 19.61
CA HIS A 243 7.77 3.82 19.54
C HIS A 243 8.33 3.59 18.12
N ILE A 244 7.64 4.09 17.11
CA ILE A 244 8.02 3.97 15.69
C ILE A 244 8.98 5.11 15.35
N LYS A 245 10.17 4.76 14.85
CA LYS A 245 11.21 5.73 14.50
C LYS A 245 11.08 6.18 13.05
N ILE A 246 11.20 7.49 12.84
CA ILE A 246 11.30 8.07 11.50
C ILE A 246 12.77 7.99 11.06
N GLY A 247 13.03 7.19 10.03
CA GLY A 247 14.30 7.18 9.32
C GLY A 247 14.20 7.86 7.95
N ASP A 248 15.14 7.54 7.08
CA ASP A 248 15.11 7.99 5.67
C ASP A 248 13.98 7.31 4.87
N ASN A 249 13.33 6.31 5.46
CA ASN A 249 12.24 5.52 4.89
C ASN A 249 12.66 4.66 3.68
N ILE A 250 13.96 4.39 3.50
CA ILE A 250 14.47 3.56 2.40
C ILE A 250 14.16 2.09 2.67
N CYS A 251 13.44 1.46 1.73
CA CYS A 251 13.06 0.05 1.81
C CYS A 251 13.81 -0.79 0.76
N LYS A 252 14.12 -2.04 1.09
CA LYS A 252 14.64 -3.02 0.13
C LYS A 252 13.50 -3.53 -0.73
N LEU A 253 13.42 -3.02 -1.97
CA LEU A 253 12.40 -3.42 -2.92
C LEU A 253 12.60 -4.86 -3.40
N ARG A 254 11.48 -5.58 -3.55
CA ARG A 254 11.43 -6.91 -4.16
C ARG A 254 11.01 -6.77 -5.61
N LEU A 255 11.81 -7.40 -6.48
CA LEU A 255 11.52 -7.45 -7.91
C LEU A 255 10.43 -8.49 -8.16
N ILE A 256 9.53 -8.17 -9.09
CA ILE A 256 8.51 -9.12 -9.57
C ILE A 256 9.05 -10.14 -10.60
N LYS A 257 10.37 -10.28 -10.73
CA LYS A 257 11.03 -11.15 -11.72
C LYS A 257 10.84 -12.61 -11.35
#